data_AF-A0A925ZH12-F1
#
_entry.id   AF-A0A925ZH12-F1
#
_cell.length_a   1.000
_cell.length_b   1.000
_cell.length_c   1.000
_cell.angle_alpha   90.00
_cell.angle_beta   90.00
_cell.angle_gamma   90.00
#
_symmetry.space_group_name_H-M   'P 1'
#
loop_
_entity.id
_entity.type
_entity.pdbx_description
1 polymer ?
#
loop_
_entity_poly.entity_id
_entity_poly.type
_entity_poly.pdbx_seq_one_letter_code
_entity_poly.pdbx_strand_id
1 'polypeptide(L)'
;MNVMEPLSTDEKLESPRPPERDMDTQMVFGCTGFVVASFGTYFLSVWPFFLWLDIHNIPTLLKACASGLLPALLCGAYQAWKYGIAGAAGFIGGMMAVAIFLYLRFQQIFLEVQAQRIPPPMYPQWIEWFAPLMLMLLAILTATWMAYASSLHEERQKKR
;
A
#
# COMPACT_ATOMS: atom_id res chain seq x y z
N MET A 1 15.94 -27.49 41.64
CA MET A 1 14.92 -27.10 40.65
C MET A 1 14.43 -25.75 41.12
N ASN A 2 15.11 -24.68 40.71
CA ASN A 2 14.93 -23.36 41.33
C ASN A 2 13.87 -22.60 40.53
N VAL A 3 12.72 -22.41 41.17
CA VAL A 3 11.69 -21.47 40.77
C VAL A 3 12.30 -20.08 40.89
N MET A 4 12.45 -19.36 39.77
CA MET A 4 12.80 -17.94 39.83
C MET A 4 11.56 -17.19 40.31
N GLU A 5 11.56 -16.79 41.57
CA GLU A 5 10.61 -15.81 42.09
C GLU A 5 10.79 -14.48 41.33
N PRO A 6 9.71 -13.84 40.86
CA PRO A 6 9.81 -12.53 40.23
C PRO A 6 10.33 -11.55 41.28
N LEU A 7 11.34 -10.76 40.93
CA LEU A 7 11.85 -9.68 41.78
C LEU A 7 10.68 -8.77 42.16
N SER A 8 10.20 -8.93 43.39
CA SER A 8 9.22 -8.06 44.01
C SER A 8 9.93 -6.77 44.43
N THR A 9 10.29 -5.95 43.44
CA THR A 9 10.70 -4.57 43.68
C THR A 9 9.48 -3.81 44.20
N ASP A 10 9.52 -3.51 45.49
CA ASP A 10 8.49 -2.87 46.33
C ASP A 10 8.20 -1.40 45.97
N GLU A 11 8.24 -1.05 44.68
CA GLU A 11 7.79 0.27 44.23
C GLU A 11 6.25 0.27 44.24
N LYS A 12 5.68 0.86 45.30
CA LYS A 12 4.27 1.23 45.34
C LYS A 12 3.97 2.19 44.20
N LEU A 13 3.49 1.64 43.08
CA LEU A 13 2.91 2.43 42.01
C LEU A 13 1.68 3.19 42.57
N GLU A 14 1.69 4.52 42.53
CA GLU A 14 0.58 5.40 42.94
C GLU A 14 -0.74 5.10 42.21
N SER A 15 -0.67 4.38 41.09
CA SER A 15 -1.83 3.93 40.32
C SER A 15 -1.55 2.54 39.73
N PRO A 16 -2.59 1.72 39.48
CA PRO A 16 -2.41 0.43 38.81
C PRO A 16 -1.69 0.63 37.47
N ARG A 17 -0.64 -0.16 37.21
CA ARG A 17 0.02 -0.16 35.89
C ARG A 17 -1.06 -0.40 34.83
N PRO A 18 -1.18 0.45 33.80
CA PRO A 18 -2.13 0.20 32.72
C PRO A 18 -1.85 -1.20 32.15
N PRO A 19 -2.89 -1.95 31.76
CA PRO A 19 -2.72 -3.31 31.27
C PRO A 19 -1.69 -3.30 30.15
N GLU A 20 -0.60 -4.03 30.37
CA GLU A 20 0.48 -4.17 29.40
C GLU A 20 -0.13 -4.79 28.15
N ARG A 21 -0.24 -4.01 27.08
CA ARG A 21 -0.80 -4.52 25.84
C ARG A 21 0.16 -5.58 25.33
N ASP A 22 -0.37 -6.79 25.17
CA ASP A 22 0.40 -7.93 24.67
C ASP A 22 1.10 -7.58 23.34
N MET A 23 2.42 -7.56 23.40
CA MET A 23 3.30 -7.16 22.30
C MET A 23 3.14 -8.09 21.10
N ASP A 24 2.98 -9.40 21.35
CA ASP A 24 2.83 -10.40 20.29
C ASP A 24 1.52 -10.18 19.54
N THR A 25 0.44 -9.91 20.26
CA THR A 25 -0.86 -9.57 19.66
C THR A 25 -0.77 -8.30 18.79
N GLN A 26 -0.04 -7.27 19.22
CA GLN A 26 0.14 -6.05 18.42
C GLN A 26 0.98 -6.31 17.16
N MET A 27 2.05 -7.09 17.28
CA MET A 27 2.91 -7.42 16.15
C MET A 27 2.14 -8.20 15.09
N VAL A 28 1.39 -9.24 15.49
CA VAL A 28 0.56 -10.03 14.57
C VAL A 28 -0.50 -9.15 13.91
N PHE A 29 -1.14 -8.25 14.65
CA PHE A 29 -2.12 -7.32 14.09
C PHE A 29 -1.50 -6.37 13.04
N GLY A 30 -0.32 -5.82 13.32
CA GLY A 30 0.43 -4.96 12.40
C GLY A 30 0.86 -5.71 11.13
N CYS A 31 1.46 -6.90 11.27
CA CYS A 31 1.86 -7.73 10.14
C CYS A 31 0.67 -8.13 9.27
N THR A 32 -0.46 -8.49 9.89
CA THR A 32 -1.69 -8.80 9.16
C THR A 32 -2.19 -7.59 8.38
N GLY A 33 -2.22 -6.41 9.00
CA GLY A 33 -2.58 -5.15 8.34
C GLY A 33 -1.66 -4.82 7.16
N PHE A 34 -0.35 -5.00 7.32
CA PHE A 34 0.64 -4.82 6.25
C PHE A 34 0.37 -5.74 5.06
N VAL A 35 0.18 -7.05 5.32
CA VAL A 35 -0.04 -8.06 4.28
C VAL A 35 -1.34 -7.79 3.53
N VAL A 36 -2.44 -7.54 4.25
CA VAL A 36 -3.74 -7.24 3.63
C VAL A 36 -3.67 -5.95 2.82
N ALA A 37 -2.94 -4.94 3.28
CA ALA A 37 -2.76 -3.69 2.55
C ALA A 37 -1.98 -3.89 1.26
N SER A 38 -0.86 -4.60 1.33
CA SER A 38 -0.03 -4.88 0.17
C SER A 38 -0.78 -5.68 -0.89
N PHE A 39 -1.40 -6.80 -0.52
CA PHE A 39 -2.17 -7.62 -1.45
C PHE A 39 -3.41 -6.91 -1.96
N GLY A 40 -4.18 -6.27 -1.09
CA GLY A 40 -5.39 -5.55 -1.48
C GLY A 40 -5.09 -4.46 -2.50
N THR A 41 -4.07 -3.64 -2.25
CA THR A 41 -3.62 -2.59 -3.16
C THR A 41 -3.14 -3.16 -4.49
N TYR A 42 -2.36 -4.24 -4.47
CA TYR A 42 -1.89 -4.89 -5.69
C TYR A 42 -3.05 -5.43 -6.54
N PHE A 43 -3.92 -6.27 -5.95
CA PHE A 43 -5.03 -6.89 -6.68
C PHE A 43 -5.99 -5.84 -7.23
N LEU A 44 -6.38 -4.84 -6.43
CA LEU A 44 -7.28 -3.78 -6.87
C LEU A 44 -6.67 -2.90 -7.95
N SER A 45 -5.35 -2.74 -8.00
CA SER A 45 -4.71 -1.94 -9.05
C SER A 45 -4.47 -2.72 -10.34
N VAL A 46 -4.19 -4.02 -10.23
CA VAL A 46 -3.74 -4.85 -11.36
C VAL A 46 -4.89 -5.52 -12.09
N TRP A 47 -5.96 -5.92 -11.40
CA TRP A 47 -7.10 -6.61 -12.02
C TRP A 47 -7.70 -5.92 -13.27
N PRO A 48 -7.76 -4.58 -13.40
CA PRO A 48 -8.42 -3.99 -14.54
C PRO A 48 -7.58 -4.10 -15.83
N PHE A 49 -6.28 -4.32 -15.73
CA PHE A 49 -5.41 -4.59 -16.88
C PHE A 49 -5.65 -5.95 -17.52
N PHE A 50 -6.39 -6.85 -16.85
CA PHE A 50 -6.88 -8.10 -17.44
C PHE A 50 -8.24 -7.95 -18.11
N LEU A 51 -9.03 -6.94 -17.72
CA LEU A 51 -10.33 -6.65 -18.32
C LEU A 51 -10.20 -5.84 -19.62
N TRP A 52 -9.29 -4.86 -19.64
CA TRP A 52 -9.06 -4.02 -20.81
C TRP A 52 -7.72 -4.35 -21.48
N LEU A 53 -7.80 -5.08 -22.59
CA LEU A 53 -6.62 -5.57 -23.33
C LEU A 53 -6.06 -4.54 -24.32
N ASP A 54 -6.86 -3.56 -24.74
CA ASP A 54 -6.46 -2.50 -25.69
C ASP A 54 -5.69 -1.36 -25.03
N ILE A 55 -4.73 -1.69 -24.16
CA ILE A 55 -3.91 -0.75 -23.40
C ILE A 55 -2.93 0.05 -24.26
N HIS A 56 -2.76 -0.30 -25.53
CA HIS A 56 -2.05 0.52 -26.53
C HIS A 56 -2.75 1.87 -26.79
N ASN A 57 -4.05 1.98 -26.47
CA ASN A 57 -4.83 3.21 -26.54
C ASN A 57 -4.77 3.99 -25.22
N ILE A 58 -4.42 5.28 -25.29
CA ILE A 58 -4.41 6.20 -24.14
C ILE A 58 -5.73 6.19 -23.34
N PRO A 59 -6.93 6.28 -23.93
CA PRO A 59 -8.16 6.32 -23.15
C PRO A 59 -8.42 5.01 -22.40
N THR A 60 -8.02 3.86 -22.96
CA THR A 60 -8.16 2.55 -22.32
C THR A 60 -7.16 2.40 -21.17
N LEU A 61 -5.91 2.82 -21.39
CA LEU A 61 -4.89 2.88 -20.35
C LEU A 61 -5.34 3.75 -19.17
N LEU A 62 -5.85 4.95 -19.45
CA LEU A 62 -6.34 5.85 -18.42
C LEU A 62 -7.51 5.25 -17.64
N LYS A 63 -8.45 4.58 -18.32
CA LYS A 63 -9.57 3.88 -17.67
C LYS A 63 -9.08 2.73 -16.78
N ALA A 64 -8.16 1.91 -17.26
CA ALA A 64 -7.59 0.81 -16.47
C ALA A 64 -6.84 1.35 -15.25
N CYS A 65 -6.01 2.38 -15.41
CA CYS A 65 -5.33 3.04 -14.31
C CYS A 65 -6.32 3.65 -13.31
N ALA A 66 -7.31 4.42 -13.76
CA ALA A 66 -8.25 5.10 -12.87
C ALA A 66 -9.12 4.11 -12.08
N SER A 67 -9.67 3.10 -12.77
CA SER A 67 -10.51 2.08 -12.15
C SER A 67 -9.74 1.15 -11.21
N GLY A 68 -8.42 0.98 -11.39
CA GLY A 68 -7.60 0.22 -10.46
C GLY A 68 -7.07 1.06 -9.30
N LEU A 69 -6.49 2.21 -9.60
CA LEU A 69 -5.82 3.06 -8.62
C LEU A 69 -6.78 3.76 -7.67
N LEU A 70 -7.95 4.19 -8.12
CA LEU A 70 -8.94 4.82 -7.23
C LEU A 70 -9.39 3.89 -6.10
N PRO A 71 -9.89 2.66 -6.36
CA PRO A 71 -10.27 1.75 -5.27
C PRO A 71 -9.06 1.31 -4.45
N ALA A 72 -7.88 1.15 -5.06
CA ALA A 72 -6.66 0.84 -4.32
C ALA A 72 -6.25 1.96 -3.34
N LEU A 73 -6.40 3.23 -3.74
CA LEU A 73 -6.16 4.40 -2.88
C LEU A 73 -7.17 4.48 -1.73
N LEU A 74 -8.45 4.25 -2.01
CA LEU A 74 -9.49 4.22 -0.97
C LEU A 74 -9.24 3.08 0.03
N CYS A 75 -8.88 1.90 -0.48
CA CYS A 75 -8.54 0.74 0.33
C CYS A 75 -7.27 1.00 1.16
N GLY A 76 -6.25 1.64 0.59
CA GLY A 76 -5.04 2.07 1.29
C GLY A 76 -5.34 3.08 2.40
N ALA A 77 -6.18 4.08 2.12
CA ALA A 77 -6.61 5.08 3.10
C ALA A 77 -7.34 4.44 4.28
N TYR A 78 -8.27 3.53 3.99
CA TYR A 78 -9.00 2.80 5.02
C TYR A 78 -8.08 1.94 5.90
N GLN A 79 -7.10 1.27 5.28
CA GLN A 79 -6.16 0.42 6.02
C GLN A 79 -5.13 1.21 6.81
N ALA A 80 -4.65 2.34 6.30
CA ALA A 80 -3.80 3.26 7.05
C ALA A 80 -4.55 3.85 8.26
N TRP A 81 -5.85 4.12 8.11
CA TRP A 81 -6.68 4.56 9.24
C TRP A 81 -6.87 3.45 10.30
N LYS A 82 -7.04 2.19 9.88
CA LYS A 82 -7.30 1.07 10.80
C LYS A 82 -6.04 0.49 11.45
N TYR A 83 -4.95 0.36 10.70
CA TYR A 83 -3.71 -0.30 11.11
C TYR A 83 -2.55 0.68 11.31
N GLY A 84 -2.78 1.98 11.13
CA GLY A 84 -1.77 3.02 11.29
C GLY A 84 -0.63 2.90 10.28
N ILE A 85 0.60 3.11 10.78
CA ILE A 85 1.83 3.10 9.97
C ILE A 85 2.05 1.75 9.27
N ALA A 86 1.67 0.63 9.89
CA ALA A 86 1.79 -0.69 9.28
C ALA A 86 0.96 -0.82 8.00
N GLY A 87 -0.26 -0.25 8.01
CA GLY A 87 -1.13 -0.20 6.83
C GLY A 87 -0.55 0.70 5.72
N ALA A 88 0.00 1.87 6.08
CA ALA A 88 0.64 2.78 5.13
C ALA A 88 1.89 2.15 4.48
N ALA A 89 2.71 1.43 5.26
CA ALA A 89 3.86 0.70 4.75
C ALA A 89 3.44 -0.43 3.80
N GLY A 90 2.38 -1.17 4.15
CA GLY A 90 1.80 -2.21 3.28
C GLY A 90 1.29 -1.64 1.96
N PHE A 91 0.62 -0.49 1.99
CA PHE A 91 0.17 0.23 0.80
C PHE A 91 1.35 0.61 -0.11
N ILE A 92 2.44 1.17 0.43
CA ILE A 92 3.66 1.47 -0.36
C ILE A 92 4.22 0.19 -1.00
N GLY A 93 4.30 -0.90 -0.23
CA GLY A 93 4.77 -2.19 -0.73
C GLY A 93 3.92 -2.72 -1.89
N GLY A 94 2.59 -2.64 -1.77
CA GLY A 94 1.65 -3.00 -2.82
C GLY A 94 1.81 -2.12 -4.06
N MET A 95 1.89 -0.80 -3.88
CA MET A 95 2.09 0.16 -4.98
C MET A 95 3.42 -0.05 -5.70
N MET A 96 4.47 -0.46 -5.00
CA MET A 96 5.75 -0.83 -5.61
C MET A 96 5.60 -2.04 -6.53
N ALA A 97 4.89 -3.08 -6.09
CA ALA A 97 4.57 -4.23 -6.94
C ALA A 97 3.73 -3.84 -8.17
N VAL A 98 2.79 -2.90 -8.02
CA VAL A 98 2.01 -2.34 -9.13
C VAL A 98 2.89 -1.57 -10.11
N ALA A 99 3.84 -0.77 -9.63
CA ALA A 99 4.78 -0.04 -10.48
C ALA A 99 5.65 -1.00 -11.31
N ILE A 100 6.16 -2.07 -10.68
CA ILE A 100 6.91 -3.13 -11.37
C ILE A 100 6.01 -3.81 -12.41
N PHE A 101 4.77 -4.17 -12.04
CA PHE A 101 3.81 -4.75 -12.98
C PHE A 101 3.56 -3.85 -14.18
N LEU A 102 3.31 -2.55 -13.95
CA LEU A 102 3.03 -1.59 -15.00
C LEU A 102 4.21 -1.44 -15.96
N TYR A 103 5.44 -1.39 -15.43
CA TYR A 103 6.66 -1.40 -16.22
C TYR A 103 6.76 -2.64 -17.12
N LEU A 104 6.62 -3.84 -16.53
CA LEU A 104 6.63 -5.10 -17.28
C LEU A 104 5.51 -5.16 -18.32
N ARG A 105 4.34 -4.58 -18.01
CA ARG A 105 3.21 -4.55 -18.93
C ARG A 105 3.47 -3.65 -20.13
N PHE A 106 4.11 -2.49 -19.94
CA PHE A 106 4.54 -1.66 -21.06
C PHE A 106 5.59 -2.37 -21.92
N GLN A 107 6.55 -3.07 -21.31
CA GLN A 107 7.54 -3.85 -22.08
C GLN A 107 6.90 -4.94 -22.95
N GLN A 108 5.90 -5.64 -22.42
CA GLN A 108 5.14 -6.62 -23.20
C GLN A 108 4.50 -5.98 -24.43
N ILE A 109 3.87 -4.80 -24.28
CA ILE A 109 3.26 -4.07 -25.41
C ILE A 109 4.33 -3.70 -26.45
N PHE A 110 5.45 -3.10 -26.05
CA PHE A 110 6.50 -2.73 -27.01
C PHE A 110 7.12 -3.93 -27.72
N LEU A 111 7.22 -5.08 -27.04
CA LEU A 111 7.67 -6.32 -27.66
C LEU A 111 6.66 -6.84 -28.69
N GLU A 112 5.37 -6.78 -28.39
CA GLU A 112 4.30 -7.20 -29.30
C GLU A 112 4.18 -6.30 -30.54
N VAL A 113 4.48 -5.00 -30.38
CA VAL A 113 4.59 -4.05 -31.51
C VAL A 113 5.75 -4.43 -32.42
N GLN A 114 6.93 -4.74 -31.86
CA GLN A 114 8.08 -5.20 -32.65
C GLN A 114 7.80 -6.52 -33.37
N ALA A 115 7.02 -7.40 -32.75
CA ALA A 115 6.53 -8.64 -33.36
C ALA A 115 5.37 -8.44 -34.35
N GLN A 116 4.97 -7.20 -34.62
CA GLN A 116 3.87 -6.81 -35.53
C GLN A 116 2.52 -7.46 -35.18
N ARG A 117 2.29 -7.81 -33.91
CA ARG A 117 1.04 -8.44 -33.45
C ARG A 117 -0.04 -7.44 -33.08
N ILE A 118 0.37 -6.23 -32.71
CA ILE A 118 -0.53 -5.15 -32.27
C ILE A 118 -0.17 -3.84 -32.97
N PRO A 119 -1.13 -2.89 -33.10
CA PRO A 119 -0.86 -1.57 -33.64
C PRO A 119 0.14 -0.79 -32.75
N PRO A 120 0.86 0.19 -33.32
CA PRO A 120 1.78 1.02 -32.55
C PRO A 120 1.02 1.79 -31.46
N PRO A 121 1.57 1.88 -30.23
CA PRO A 121 0.93 2.58 -29.13
C PRO A 121 0.82 4.07 -29.43
N MET A 122 -0.26 4.68 -28.97
CA MET A 122 -0.49 6.12 -29.13
C MET A 122 0.44 6.99 -28.25
N TYR A 123 1.22 6.36 -27.38
CA TYR A 123 2.10 7.02 -26.43
C TYR A 123 3.58 6.69 -26.71
N PRO A 124 4.49 7.66 -26.49
CA PRO A 124 5.92 7.47 -26.71
C PRO A 124 6.57 6.50 -25.70
N GLN A 125 7.71 5.92 -26.07
CA GLN A 125 8.43 4.91 -25.29
C GLN A 125 8.89 5.38 -23.91
N TRP A 126 9.20 6.67 -23.72
CA TRP A 126 9.66 7.18 -22.42
C TRP A 126 8.60 7.05 -21.30
N ILE A 127 7.33 6.85 -21.65
CA ILE A 127 6.25 6.61 -20.67
C ILE A 127 6.41 5.28 -19.94
N GLU A 128 7.11 4.29 -20.54
CA GLU A 128 7.45 3.01 -19.90
C GLU A 128 8.12 3.23 -18.54
N TRP A 129 9.00 4.22 -18.45
CA TRP A 129 9.73 4.56 -17.23
C TRP A 129 9.02 5.63 -16.41
N PHE A 130 8.43 6.62 -17.07
CA PHE A 130 7.84 7.76 -16.38
C PHE A 130 6.57 7.40 -15.61
N ALA A 131 5.71 6.55 -16.18
CA ALA A 131 4.46 6.13 -15.53
C ALA A 131 4.67 5.40 -14.19
N PRO A 132 5.52 4.36 -14.08
CA PRO A 132 5.77 3.70 -12.80
C PRO A 132 6.49 4.61 -11.79
N LEU A 133 7.37 5.51 -12.23
CA LEU A 133 8.01 6.48 -11.33
C LEU A 133 7.01 7.48 -10.76
N MET A 134 6.15 8.05 -11.61
CA MET A 134 5.07 8.94 -11.17
C MET A 134 4.12 8.23 -10.21
N LEU A 135 3.84 6.94 -10.46
CA LEU A 135 3.02 6.14 -9.57
C LEU A 135 3.66 5.97 -8.20
N MET A 136 4.96 5.72 -8.15
CA MET A 136 5.71 5.63 -6.89
C MET A 136 5.74 6.95 -6.13
N LEU A 137 5.94 8.07 -6.83
CA LEU A 137 5.87 9.41 -6.21
C LEU A 137 4.47 9.66 -5.62
N LEU A 138 3.41 9.34 -6.37
CA LEU A 138 2.03 9.43 -5.89
C LEU A 138 1.81 8.52 -4.67
N ALA A 139 2.31 7.28 -4.69
CA ALA A 139 2.19 6.34 -3.59
C ALA A 139 2.87 6.86 -2.30
N ILE A 140 4.07 7.43 -2.42
CA ILE A 140 4.78 8.02 -1.29
C ILE A 140 4.01 9.22 -0.75
N LEU A 141 3.57 10.15 -1.61
CA LEU A 141 2.82 11.33 -1.19
C LEU A 141 1.50 10.98 -0.51
N THR A 142 0.79 9.98 -1.04
CA THR A 142 -0.48 9.52 -0.45
C THR A 142 -0.25 8.79 0.87
N ALA A 143 0.78 7.95 0.96
CA ALA A 143 1.13 7.27 2.20
C ALA A 143 1.58 8.24 3.31
N THR A 144 2.40 9.25 2.98
CA THR A 144 2.82 10.27 3.95
C THR A 144 1.63 11.13 4.39
N TRP A 145 0.75 11.51 3.47
CA TRP A 145 -0.50 12.19 3.80
C TRP A 145 -1.38 11.35 4.73
N MET A 146 -1.55 10.06 4.44
CA MET A 146 -2.34 9.14 5.28
C MET A 146 -1.73 8.97 6.67
N ALA A 147 -0.40 8.82 6.76
CA ALA A 147 0.30 8.73 8.03
C ALA A 147 0.12 10.01 8.85
N TYR A 148 0.26 11.18 8.22
CA TYR A 148 0.03 12.48 8.86
C TYR A 148 -1.43 12.67 9.30
N ALA A 149 -2.40 12.24 8.49
CA ALA A 149 -3.81 12.30 8.87
C ALA A 149 -4.14 11.38 10.06
N SER A 150 -3.49 10.21 10.14
CA SER A 150 -3.66 9.27 11.25
C SER A 150 -3.13 9.79 12.58
N SER A 151 -1.97 10.46 12.58
CA SER A 151 -1.39 11.04 13.80
C SER A 151 -2.24 12.18 14.36
N LEU A 152 -2.79 13.04 13.50
CA LEU A 152 -3.73 14.09 13.90
C LEU A 152 -5.00 13.53 14.56
N HIS A 153 -5.46 12.35 14.12
CA HIS A 153 -6.62 11.70 14.71
C HIS A 153 -6.34 11.18 16.12
N GLU A 154 -5.16 10.58 16.34
CA GLU A 154 -4.73 10.12 17.67
C GLU A 154 -4.59 11.28 18.67
N GLU A 155 -4.03 12.42 18.23
CA GLU A 155 -3.94 13.62 19.07
C GLU A 155 -5.31 14.16 19.50
N ARG A 156 -6.31 14.09 18.61
CA ARG A 156 -7.68 14.53 18.93
C ARG A 156 -8.36 13.60 19.95
N GLN A 157 -8.08 12.30 19.90
CA GLN A 157 -8.65 11.33 20.84
C GLN A 157 -8.03 11.48 22.24
N LYS A 158 -6.75 11.85 22.36
CA LYS A 158 -6.10 12.12 23.66
C LYS A 158 -6.59 13.40 24.35
N LYS A 159 -7.16 14.34 23.61
CA LYS A 159 -7.67 15.63 24.13
C LYS A 159 -9.15 15.59 24.54
N ARG A 160 -9.86 14.50 24.28
CA ARG A 160 -11.25 14.28 24.71
C ARG A 160 -11.27 13.34 25.90
#